data_AF-A0A9P5Y4U5-F1
#
_entry.id   AF-A0A9P5Y4U5-F1
#
_cell.length_a   1.000
_cell.length_b   1.000
_cell.length_c   1.000
_cell.angle_alpha   90.00
_cell.angle_beta   90.00
_cell.angle_gamma   90.00
#
_symmetry.space_group_name_H-M   'P 1'
#
loop_
_entity.id
_entity.type
_entity.pdbx_description
1 polymer ?
#
loop_
_entity_poly.entity_id
_entity_poly.type
_entity_poly.pdbx_seq_one_letter_code
_entity_poly.pdbx_strand_id
1 'polypeptide(L)'
;MDILTKFYPDEDHVLVFDNATTHLKRSETALSACQMPKGTKAVGKFWGSTVPVLDSDGLQVYQRNKEGQLTRKPLKRKIPMDDAQFSDGTPQSLYFPESHPTSPGCFKGMSVILAERGLIAESKLRYECPKFKCMAGATTCCCR
;
A
#
# COMPACT_ATOMS: atom_id res chain seq x y z
N MET A 1 2.53 -20.77 -7.53
CA MET A 1 1.53 -21.79 -7.15
C MET A 1 2.29 -23.08 -6.83
N ASP A 2 3.16 -22.98 -5.84
CA ASP A 2 4.39 -23.80 -5.84
C ASP A 2 4.16 -25.18 -5.21
N ILE A 3 3.08 -25.32 -4.42
CA ILE A 3 2.66 -26.57 -3.80
C ILE A 3 2.22 -27.59 -4.87
N LEU A 4 1.39 -27.17 -5.83
CA LEU A 4 0.86 -28.09 -6.84
C LEU A 4 1.97 -28.57 -7.77
N THR A 5 2.84 -27.66 -8.23
CA THR A 5 3.99 -28.00 -9.05
C THR A 5 4.99 -28.90 -8.32
N LYS A 6 5.11 -28.78 -6.99
CA LYS A 6 6.04 -29.59 -6.20
C LYS A 6 5.54 -31.02 -5.96
N PHE A 7 4.25 -31.18 -5.65
CA PHE A 7 3.71 -32.48 -5.21
C PHE A 7 2.95 -33.24 -6.30
N TYR A 8 2.42 -32.54 -7.30
CA TYR A 8 1.61 -33.12 -8.39
C TYR A 8 1.99 -32.47 -9.74
N PRO A 9 3.26 -32.60 -10.18
CA PRO A 9 3.75 -31.91 -11.37
C PRO A 9 3.10 -32.38 -12.68
N ASP A 10 2.60 -33.62 -12.71
CA ASP A 10 2.11 -34.28 -13.92
C ASP A 10 0.58 -34.23 -14.06
N GLU A 11 -0.10 -33.47 -13.19
CA GLU A 11 -1.56 -33.35 -13.17
C GLU A 11 -2.03 -31.95 -13.60
N ASP A 12 -3.15 -31.91 -14.32
CA ASP A 12 -3.86 -30.67 -14.63
C ASP A 12 -4.71 -30.24 -13.43
N HIS A 13 -4.42 -29.07 -12.87
CA HIS A 13 -5.10 -28.56 -11.67
C HIS A 13 -6.16 -27.52 -12.03
N VAL A 14 -7.42 -27.81 -11.70
CA VAL A 14 -8.52 -26.83 -11.80
C VAL A 14 -8.97 -26.45 -10.39
N LEU A 15 -8.72 -25.20 -10.01
CA LEU A 15 -9.16 -24.65 -8.73
C LEU A 15 -10.42 -23.80 -8.94
N VAL A 16 -11.53 -24.23 -8.33
CA VAL A 16 -12.80 -23.50 -8.36
C VAL A 16 -13.00 -22.85 -7.00
N PHE A 17 -13.10 -21.52 -6.99
CA PHE A 17 -13.39 -20.73 -5.79
C PHE A 17 -14.67 -19.93 -5.99
N ASP A 18 -15.33 -19.56 -4.90
CA ASP A 18 -16.41 -18.59 -4.95
C ASP A 18 -15.83 -17.15 -4.95
N ASN A 19 -16.71 -16.16 -5.13
CA ASN A 19 -16.31 -14.75 -5.08
C ASN A 19 -16.25 -14.20 -3.64
N ALA A 20 -15.98 -15.03 -2.63
CA ALA A 20 -15.83 -14.55 -1.26
C ALA A 20 -14.68 -13.55 -1.16
N THR A 21 -14.89 -12.48 -0.39
CA THR A 21 -13.92 -11.38 -0.22
C THR A 21 -12.58 -11.82 0.35
N THR A 22 -12.55 -12.97 1.02
CA THR A 22 -11.34 -13.62 1.56
C THR A 22 -10.39 -14.14 0.48
N HIS A 23 -10.89 -14.53 -0.69
CA HIS A 23 -10.05 -14.98 -1.81
C HIS A 23 -9.34 -13.84 -2.54
N LEU A 24 -9.80 -12.59 -2.34
CA LEU A 24 -9.21 -11.39 -2.92
C LEU A 24 -8.23 -10.68 -1.97
N LYS A 25 -7.94 -11.27 -0.81
CA LYS A 25 -7.01 -10.69 0.16
C LYS A 25 -5.60 -10.68 -0.44
N ARG A 26 -5.03 -9.49 -0.62
CA ARG A 26 -3.63 -9.29 -1.02
C ARG A 26 -2.70 -9.47 0.19
N SER A 27 -1.40 -9.60 -0.07
CA SER A 27 -0.38 -9.49 0.97
C SER A 27 -0.60 -8.22 1.80
N GLU A 28 -0.27 -8.28 3.09
CA GLU A 28 -0.34 -7.14 4.00
C GLU A 28 0.58 -5.98 3.54
N THR A 29 1.67 -6.29 2.84
CA THR A 29 2.62 -5.34 2.25
C THR A 29 2.28 -4.97 0.81
N ALA A 30 1.25 -5.58 0.22
CA ALA A 30 0.95 -5.38 -1.20
C ALA A 30 0.68 -3.91 -1.52
N LEU A 31 1.16 -3.51 -2.70
CA LEU A 31 0.96 -2.19 -3.26
C LEU A 31 -0.52 -1.81 -3.29
N SER A 32 -0.80 -0.61 -2.77
CA SER A 32 -2.11 0.02 -2.83
C SER A 32 -1.98 1.48 -3.26
N ALA A 33 -2.67 1.84 -4.33
CA ALA A 33 -2.75 3.23 -4.81
C ALA A 33 -3.75 4.06 -4.00
N CYS A 34 -4.62 3.43 -3.21
CA CYS A 34 -5.67 4.11 -2.49
C CYS A 34 -5.07 4.92 -1.32
N GLN A 35 -5.46 6.20 -1.22
CA GLN A 35 -5.08 7.10 -0.12
C GLN A 35 -3.57 7.41 -0.02
N MET A 36 -2.81 7.22 -1.10
CA MET A 36 -1.42 7.68 -1.19
C MET A 36 -1.35 9.20 -1.03
N PRO A 37 -0.56 9.73 -0.07
CA PRO A 37 -0.40 11.17 0.06
C PRO A 37 0.33 11.73 -1.14
N LYS A 38 -0.08 12.91 -1.60
CA LYS A 38 0.56 13.56 -2.77
C LYS A 38 2.02 13.90 -2.52
N GLY A 39 2.35 14.42 -1.35
CA GLY A 39 3.73 14.76 -0.97
C GLY A 39 4.26 13.91 0.19
N THR A 40 5.57 13.92 0.34
CA THR A 40 6.30 13.32 1.47
C THR A 40 5.75 13.84 2.80
N LYS A 41 5.53 12.93 3.75
CA LYS A 41 5.17 13.31 5.12
C LYS A 41 6.42 13.70 5.90
N ALA A 42 6.25 14.57 6.90
CA ALA A 42 7.34 14.95 7.80
C ALA A 42 7.94 13.71 8.49
N VAL A 43 9.23 13.78 8.82
CA VAL A 43 9.93 12.73 9.57
C VAL A 43 9.17 12.38 10.85
N GLY A 44 9.03 11.09 11.13
CA GLY A 44 8.22 10.57 12.24
C GLY A 44 6.73 10.37 11.92
N LYS A 45 6.21 10.89 10.80
CA LYS A 45 4.84 10.61 10.33
C LYS A 45 4.84 9.50 9.27
N PHE A 46 4.97 8.27 9.74
CA PHE A 46 4.99 7.09 8.87
C PHE A 46 3.65 6.88 8.12
N TRP A 47 3.77 6.53 6.84
CA TRP A 47 2.64 6.17 5.97
C TRP A 47 2.93 4.84 5.27
N GLY A 48 1.94 3.94 5.29
CA GLY A 48 2.04 2.60 4.72
C GLY A 48 0.85 1.75 5.11
N SER A 49 0.91 0.45 4.80
CA SER A 49 -0.15 -0.51 5.09
C SER A 49 -0.39 -0.66 6.58
N THR A 50 -1.66 -0.74 6.97
CA THR A 50 -2.04 -0.89 8.38
C THR A 50 -2.41 -2.34 8.65
N VAL A 51 -1.63 -2.99 9.52
CA VAL A 51 -1.73 -4.42 9.79
C VAL A 51 -2.03 -4.68 11.26
N PRO A 52 -2.78 -5.75 11.60
CA PRO A 52 -2.96 -6.13 12.99
C PRO A 52 -1.61 -6.51 13.62
N VAL A 53 -1.45 -6.18 14.90
CA VAL A 53 -0.30 -6.65 15.69
C VAL A 53 -0.57 -8.08 16.12
N LEU A 54 0.41 -8.95 15.91
CA LEU A 54 0.39 -10.34 16.37
C LEU A 54 1.27 -10.49 17.60
N ASP A 55 0.88 -11.38 18.52
CA ASP A 55 1.70 -11.79 19.66
C ASP A 55 2.72 -12.87 19.27
N SER A 56 3.45 -13.41 20.26
CA SER A 56 4.42 -14.49 20.07
C SER A 56 3.82 -15.78 19.52
N ASP A 57 2.52 -15.99 19.73
CA ASP A 57 1.79 -17.19 19.31
C ASP A 57 1.12 -16.99 17.94
N GLY A 58 1.31 -15.81 17.33
CA GLY A 58 0.73 -15.45 16.04
C GLY A 58 -0.74 -15.01 16.12
N LEU A 59 -1.28 -14.78 17.32
CA LEU A 59 -2.66 -14.34 17.53
C LEU A 59 -2.76 -12.82 17.52
N GLN A 60 -3.92 -12.31 17.07
CA GLN A 60 -4.15 -10.86 17.00
C GLN A 60 -4.30 -10.26 18.39
N VAL A 61 -3.53 -9.20 18.64
CA VAL A 61 -3.62 -8.40 19.88
C VAL A 61 -4.75 -7.39 19.76
N TYR A 62 -5.58 -7.29 20.79
CA TYR A 62 -6.68 -6.33 20.86
C TYR A 62 -6.36 -5.13 21.77
N GLN A 63 -6.97 -3.97 21.47
CA GLN A 63 -6.83 -2.76 22.27
C GLN A 63 -7.49 -2.92 23.64
N ARG A 64 -6.95 -2.25 24.67
CA ARG A 64 -7.55 -2.16 26.00
C ARG A 64 -8.19 -0.80 26.23
N ASN A 65 -9.32 -0.78 26.92
CA ASN A 65 -9.98 0.45 27.37
C ASN A 65 -9.22 1.10 28.54
N LYS A 66 -9.63 2.31 28.93
CA LYS A 66 -9.09 3.01 30.11
C LYS A 66 -9.20 2.22 31.41
N GLU A 67 -10.19 1.33 31.50
CA GLU A 67 -10.45 0.42 32.63
C GLU A 67 -9.68 -0.91 32.53
N GLY A 68 -8.82 -1.08 31.52
CA GLY A 68 -8.00 -2.28 31.32
C GLY A 68 -8.71 -3.45 30.63
N GLN A 69 -10.02 -3.35 30.37
CA GLN A 69 -10.78 -4.39 29.67
C GLN A 69 -10.42 -4.46 28.19
N LEU A 70 -10.39 -5.68 27.63
CA LEU A 70 -10.16 -5.93 26.20
C LEU A 70 -11.35 -5.42 25.37
N THR A 71 -11.04 -4.74 24.28
CA THR A 71 -12.02 -4.33 23.27
C THR A 71 -12.03 -5.31 22.11
N ARG A 72 -13.10 -5.29 21.29
CA ARG A 72 -13.11 -6.01 20.01
C ARG A 72 -12.30 -5.33 18.90
N LYS A 73 -11.57 -4.25 19.18
CA LYS A 73 -10.79 -3.52 18.18
C LYS A 73 -9.35 -4.05 18.17
N PRO A 74 -8.86 -4.60 17.05
CA PRO A 74 -7.48 -5.06 16.98
C PRO A 74 -6.51 -3.89 17.11
N LEU A 75 -5.41 -4.12 17.81
CA LEU A 75 -4.27 -3.23 17.81
C LEU A 75 -3.62 -3.29 16.43
N LYS A 76 -3.32 -2.13 15.85
CA LYS A 76 -2.77 -2.03 14.50
C LYS A 76 -1.45 -1.28 14.51
N ARG A 77 -0.52 -1.71 13.67
CA ARG A 77 0.72 -0.99 13.35
C ARG A 77 0.76 -0.67 11.86
N LYS A 78 1.58 0.29 11.48
CA LYS A 78 1.84 0.61 10.07
C LYS A 78 3.16 -0.04 9.65
N ILE A 79 3.19 -0.61 8.46
CA ILE A 79 4.37 -1.21 7.84
C ILE A 79 4.58 -0.63 6.42
N PRO A 80 5.81 -0.64 5.88
CA PRO A 80 6.04 -0.21 4.51
C PRO A 80 5.35 -1.14 3.53
N MET A 81 4.87 -0.57 2.42
CA MET A 81 4.46 -1.37 1.27
C MET A 81 5.69 -1.86 0.51
N ASP A 82 5.52 -2.95 -0.23
CA ASP A 82 6.50 -3.46 -1.16
C ASP A 82 6.78 -2.44 -2.28
N ASP A 83 7.92 -2.60 -2.95
CA ASP A 83 8.30 -1.73 -4.06
C ASP A 83 7.38 -1.94 -5.27
N ALA A 84 7.15 -0.85 -6.02
CA ALA A 84 6.51 -0.93 -7.33
C ALA A 84 7.53 -1.42 -8.39
N GLN A 85 7.07 -1.56 -9.63
CA GLN A 85 7.95 -1.91 -10.75
C GLN A 85 7.84 -0.85 -11.85
N PHE A 86 8.97 -0.52 -12.46
CA PHE A 86 9.05 0.24 -13.69
C PHE A 86 8.72 -0.65 -14.90
N SER A 87 8.56 -0.04 -16.08
CA SER A 87 8.24 -0.76 -17.32
C SER A 87 9.34 -1.70 -17.80
N ASP A 88 10.58 -1.46 -17.37
CA ASP A 88 11.74 -2.32 -17.62
C ASP A 88 11.87 -3.47 -16.60
N GLY A 89 10.92 -3.58 -15.65
CA GLY A 89 10.91 -4.59 -14.60
C GLY A 89 11.78 -4.25 -13.39
N THR A 90 12.49 -3.11 -13.39
CA THR A 90 13.29 -2.70 -12.23
C THR A 90 12.40 -2.24 -11.08
N PRO A 91 12.80 -2.46 -9.80
CA PRO A 91 12.01 -2.04 -8.66
C PRO A 91 12.01 -0.50 -8.53
N GLN A 92 10.82 0.07 -8.36
CA GLN A 92 10.62 1.45 -7.97
C GLN A 92 10.33 1.52 -6.48
N SER A 93 11.31 1.95 -5.70
CA SER A 93 11.10 2.11 -4.27
C SER A 93 10.15 3.26 -3.94
N LEU A 94 9.17 2.97 -3.08
CA LEU A 94 8.16 3.93 -2.63
C LEU A 94 8.60 4.77 -1.43
N TYR A 95 9.67 4.35 -0.77
CA TYR A 95 10.21 4.98 0.43
C TYR A 95 11.59 5.54 0.14
N PHE A 96 11.96 6.62 0.82
CA PHE A 96 13.32 7.11 0.80
C PHE A 96 14.23 6.16 1.58
N PRO A 97 15.51 6.00 1.17
CA PRO A 97 16.47 5.22 1.94
C PRO A 97 16.70 5.82 3.32
N GLU A 98 17.16 5.02 4.27
CA GLU A 98 17.47 5.49 5.63
C GLU A 98 18.60 6.55 5.65
N SER A 99 19.44 6.58 4.62
CA SER A 99 20.50 7.59 4.44
C SER A 99 20.01 8.92 3.86
N HIS A 100 18.71 9.08 3.57
CA HIS A 100 18.20 10.30 2.93
C HIS A 100 18.32 11.51 3.86
N PRO A 101 18.92 12.63 3.41
CA PRO A 101 19.34 13.75 4.29
C PRO A 101 18.18 14.45 5.00
N THR A 102 16.99 14.47 4.38
CA THR A 102 15.84 15.26 4.87
C THR A 102 14.64 14.42 5.26
N SER A 103 14.58 13.16 4.83
CA SER A 103 13.35 12.34 4.93
C SER A 103 13.65 10.84 4.98
N PRO A 104 14.54 10.39 5.88
CA PRO A 104 14.96 9.00 5.94
C PRO A 104 13.78 8.07 6.22
N GLY A 105 13.65 6.98 5.46
CA GLY A 105 12.59 5.96 5.62
C GLY A 105 11.16 6.47 5.38
N CYS A 106 11.00 7.72 4.93
CA CYS A 106 9.68 8.30 4.72
C CYS A 106 9.13 7.91 3.35
N PHE A 107 7.81 7.74 3.27
CA PHE A 107 7.14 7.54 1.99
C PHE A 107 7.30 8.77 1.09
N LYS A 108 7.74 8.56 -0.16
CA LYS A 108 8.12 9.62 -1.11
C LYS A 108 6.97 10.55 -1.52
N GLY A 109 5.73 10.07 -1.46
CA GLY A 109 4.58 10.79 -2.00
C GLY A 109 4.40 10.57 -3.49
N MET A 110 3.15 10.66 -3.93
CA MET A 110 2.78 10.37 -5.31
C MET A 110 3.41 11.32 -6.33
N SER A 111 3.68 12.59 -5.97
CA SER A 111 4.37 13.52 -6.88
C SER A 111 5.77 13.05 -7.24
N VAL A 112 6.55 12.60 -6.25
CA VAL A 112 7.93 12.13 -6.48
C VAL A 112 7.92 10.83 -7.28
N ILE A 113 7.07 9.87 -6.90
CA ILE A 113 6.94 8.58 -7.59
C ILE A 113 6.53 8.76 -9.06
N LEU A 114 5.62 9.70 -9.38
CA LEU A 114 5.24 9.99 -10.76
C LEU A 114 6.37 10.69 -11.53
N ALA A 115 7.07 11.64 -10.91
CA ALA A 115 8.20 12.32 -11.55
C ALA A 115 9.35 11.34 -11.88
N GLU A 116 9.63 10.37 -11.01
CA GLU A 116 10.58 9.28 -11.26
C GLU A 116 10.19 8.42 -12.48
N ARG A 117 8.89 8.31 -12.78
CA ARG A 117 8.38 7.63 -13.99
C ARG A 117 8.38 8.51 -15.25
N GLY A 118 8.90 9.74 -15.17
CA GLY A 118 8.87 10.71 -16.27
C GLY A 118 7.54 11.47 -16.41
N LEU A 119 6.57 11.25 -15.53
CA LEU A 119 5.25 11.90 -15.55
C LEU A 119 5.29 13.25 -14.81
N ILE A 120 6.13 14.17 -15.30
CA ILE A 120 6.44 15.43 -14.62
C ILE A 120 5.22 16.37 -14.58
N ALA A 121 4.42 16.41 -15.65
CA ALA A 121 3.23 17.26 -15.69
C ALA A 121 2.15 16.75 -14.72
N GLU A 122 1.92 15.44 -14.71
CA GLU A 122 0.97 14.72 -13.87
C GLU A 122 1.39 14.76 -12.40
N SER A 123 2.71 14.78 -12.13
CA SER A 123 3.25 14.93 -10.79
C SER A 123 2.77 16.21 -10.09
N LYS A 124 2.45 17.26 -10.88
CA LYS A 124 1.96 18.56 -10.38
C LYS A 124 0.44 18.63 -10.25
N LEU A 125 -0.29 17.72 -10.89
CA LEU A 125 -1.76 17.68 -10.82
C LEU A 125 -2.23 17.26 -9.42
N ARG A 126 -3.44 17.70 -9.05
CA ARG A 126 -4.10 17.20 -7.85
C ARG A 126 -4.39 15.71 -7.98
N TYR A 127 -4.35 14.97 -6.88
CA TYR A 127 -4.69 13.54 -6.93
C TYR A 127 -6.19 13.35 -7.24
N GLU A 128 -7.04 14.19 -6.64
CA GLU A 128 -8.48 14.24 -6.91
C GLU A 128 -8.96 15.69 -6.92
N CYS A 129 -10.04 15.94 -7.64
CA CYS A 129 -10.86 17.12 -7.41
C CYS A 129 -11.76 16.92 -6.18
N PRO A 130 -12.21 18.00 -5.51
CA PRO A 130 -13.09 17.89 -4.36
C PRO A 130 -14.28 16.94 -4.63
N LYS A 131 -14.44 15.93 -3.77
CA LYS A 131 -15.51 14.92 -3.88
C LYS A 131 -15.50 14.13 -5.20
N PHE A 132 -14.33 13.94 -5.82
CA PHE A 132 -14.18 13.29 -7.14
C PHE A 132 -14.97 13.97 -8.28
N LYS A 133 -15.33 15.25 -8.11
CA LYS A 133 -16.10 16.00 -9.11
C LYS A 133 -15.19 16.97 -9.85
N CYS A 134 -14.78 16.58 -11.06
CA CYS A 134 -14.13 17.50 -12.00
C CYS A 134 -15.16 18.50 -12.53
N MET A 135 -14.73 19.71 -12.84
CA MET A 135 -15.56 20.66 -13.60
C MET A 135 -15.83 20.09 -15.00
N ALA A 136 -17.06 20.27 -15.51
CA ALA A 136 -17.42 19.81 -16.85
C ALA A 136 -16.48 20.43 -17.90
N GLY A 137 -15.88 19.59 -18.76
CA GLY A 137 -14.92 20.01 -19.78
C GLY A 137 -13.47 20.16 -19.29
N ALA A 138 -13.19 20.12 -17.98
CA ALA A 138 -11.82 20.13 -17.48
C ALA A 138 -11.16 18.76 -17.69
N THR A 139 -10.07 18.73 -18.44
CA THR A 139 -9.28 17.51 -18.72
C THR A 139 -7.98 17.43 -17.93
N THR A 140 -7.52 18.54 -17.35
CA THR A 140 -6.19 18.66 -16.72
C THR A 140 -6.25 19.04 -15.23
N CYS A 141 -7.39 18.88 -14.57
CA CYS A 141 -7.57 19.35 -13.18
C CYS A 141 -7.04 18.38 -12.10
N CYS A 142 -7.01 17.07 -12.37
CA CYS A 142 -6.48 16.04 -11.48
C CYS A 142 -5.95 14.84 -12.27
N CYS A 143 -5.15 14.00 -11.62
CA CYS A 143 -4.76 12.70 -12.16
C CYS A 143 -6.04 11.87 -12.43
N ARG A 144 -6.13 11.25 -13.60
CA ARG A 144 -7.22 10.34 -14.00
C ARG A 144 -6.66 8.96 -14.25
#